data_AF-A0A1D8FWE8-F1
#
_entry.id   AF-A0A1D8FWE8-F1
#
_cell.length_a   1.000
_cell.length_b   1.000
_cell.length_c   1.000
_cell.angle_alpha   90.00
_cell.angle_beta   90.00
_cell.angle_gamma   90.00
#
_symmetry.space_group_name_H-M   'P 1'
#
loop_
_entity.id
_entity.type
_entity.pdbx_description
1 polymer ?
#
loop_
_entity_poly.entity_id
_entity_poly.type
_entity_poly.pdbx_seq_one_letter_code
_entity_poly.pdbx_strand_id
1 'polypeptide(L)' 'MTVNPIEMQKNLGGVSYPASKDEIVRQAREHGAGEKVMDALESIPDKEYDSPAAVSKEVGKGT' A
#
# COMPACT_ATOMS: atom_id res chain seq x y z
N MET A 1 5.26 5.35 17.24
CA MET A 1 5.57 4.27 16.27
C MET A 1 4.89 4.57 14.95
N THR A 2 5.60 5.36 14.13
CA THR A 2 5.24 5.91 12.82
C THR A 2 5.54 4.90 11.71
N VAL A 3 4.64 4.76 10.74
CA VAL A 3 4.91 3.98 9.51
C VAL A 3 6.14 4.60 8.83
N ASN A 4 7.22 3.83 8.65
CA ASN A 4 8.46 4.35 8.08
C ASN A 4 8.28 4.49 6.56
N PRO A 5 8.44 5.70 5.99
CA PRO A 5 8.29 5.93 4.54
C PRO A 5 9.21 5.04 3.71
N ILE A 6 10.40 4.70 4.22
CA ILE A 6 11.37 3.84 3.53
C ILE A 6 10.87 2.40 3.46
N GLU A 7 10.29 1.87 4.53
CA GLU A 7 9.69 0.54 4.55
C GLU A 7 8.47 0.49 3.64
N MET A 8 7.64 1.54 3.65
CA MET A 8 6.48 1.62 2.77
C MET A 8 6.89 1.64 1.28
N GLN A 9 7.90 2.43 0.92
CA GLN A 9 8.43 2.45 -0.45
C GLN A 9 9.09 1.12 -0.84
N LYS A 10 9.75 0.43 0.09
CA LYS A 10 10.38 -0.88 -0.17
C LYS A 10 9.34 -1.99 -0.32
N ASN A 11 8.28 -1.97 0.46
CA ASN A 11 7.23 -2.99 0.44
C ASN A 11 6.28 -2.82 -0.75
N LEU A 12 6.12 -1.59 -1.24
CA LEU A 12 5.31 -1.31 -2.43
C LEU A 12 6.15 -1.18 -3.72
N GLY A 13 7.48 -1.03 -3.59
CA GLY A 13 8.44 -0.96 -4.68
C GLY A 13 8.71 -2.34 -5.27
N GLY A 14 7.83 -2.80 -6.13
CA GLY A 14 7.87 -4.15 -6.72
C GLY A 14 6.53 -4.62 -7.25
N VAL A 15 5.44 -3.95 -6.88
CA VAL A 15 4.13 -4.16 -7.48
C VAL A 15 4.17 -3.73 -8.96
N SER A 16 3.69 -4.60 -9.85
CA SER A 16 3.51 -4.27 -11.27
C SER A 16 2.29 -3.38 -11.42
N TYR A 17 2.52 -2.07 -11.52
CA TYR A 17 1.47 -1.09 -11.76
C TYR A 17 1.09 -1.01 -13.25
N PRO A 18 -0.19 -0.74 -13.60
CA PRO A 18 -1.32 -0.55 -12.69
C PRO A 18 -1.73 -1.83 -11.95
N ALA A 19 -2.11 -1.69 -10.67
CA ALA A 19 -2.48 -2.81 -9.81
C ALA A 19 -3.77 -2.49 -9.05
N SER A 20 -4.63 -3.50 -8.88
CA SER A 20 -5.85 -3.40 -8.07
C SER A 20 -5.53 -3.36 -6.58
N LYS A 21 -6.48 -2.88 -5.78
CA LYS A 21 -6.39 -2.91 -4.32
C LYS A 21 -6.00 -4.29 -3.80
N ASP A 22 -6.66 -5.34 -4.29
CA ASP A 22 -6.39 -6.72 -3.85
C ASP A 22 -4.96 -7.17 -4.19
N GLU A 23 -4.47 -6.85 -5.40
CA GLU A 23 -3.10 -7.17 -5.81
C GLU A 23 -2.09 -6.48 -4.90
N ILE A 24 -2.35 -5.21 -4.56
CA ILE A 24 -1.50 -4.41 -3.66
C ILE A 24 -1.52 -4.95 -2.24
N VAL A 25 -2.69 -5.30 -1.70
CA VAL A 25 -2.82 -5.91 -0.36
C VAL A 25 -2.07 -7.24 -0.33
N ARG A 26 -2.23 -8.08 -1.36
CA ARG A 26 -1.53 -9.37 -1.47
C ARG A 26 -0.02 -9.18 -1.52
N GLN A 27 0.47 -8.30 -2.39
CA GLN A 27 1.89 -7.98 -2.53
C GLN A 27 2.47 -7.40 -1.24
N ALA A 28 1.79 -6.43 -0.64
CA ALA A 28 2.20 -5.85 0.64
C ALA A 28 2.29 -6.93 1.73
N ARG A 29 1.33 -7.87 1.79
CA ARG A 29 1.37 -9.02 2.70
C ARG A 29 2.59 -9.90 2.46
N GLU A 30 2.85 -10.26 1.21
CA GLU A 30 3.98 -11.11 0.80
C GLU A 30 5.33 -10.43 1.11
N HIS A 31 5.38 -9.10 1.01
CA HIS A 31 6.54 -8.28 1.38
C HIS A 31 6.68 -8.05 2.90
N GLY A 32 5.78 -8.57 3.72
CA GLY A 32 5.82 -8.40 5.18
C GLY A 32 5.41 -7.00 5.63
N ALA A 33 4.48 -6.35 4.92
CA ALA A 33 3.88 -5.11 5.38
C ALA A 33 3.22 -5.33 6.75
N GLY A 34 3.54 -4.44 7.70
CA GLY A 34 2.97 -4.51 9.04
C GLY A 34 1.46 -4.27 9.03
N GLU A 35 0.77 -4.73 10.08
CA GLU A 35 -0.70 -4.62 10.21
C GLU A 35 -1.23 -3.22 9.90
N LYS A 36 -0.59 -2.15 10.37
CA LYS A 36 -1.03 -0.76 10.08
C LYS A 36 -1.06 -0.42 8.60
N VAL A 37 -0.11 -0.96 7.82
CA VAL A 37 -0.10 -0.75 6.37
C VAL A 37 -1.23 -1.55 5.74
N MET A 38 -1.44 -2.78 6.19
CA MET A 38 -2.52 -3.64 5.72
C MET A 38 -3.90 -3.05 6.01
N ASP A 39 -4.16 -2.62 7.24
CA ASP A 39 -5.41 -1.94 7.63
C ASP A 39 -5.67 -0.70 6.77
N ALA A 40 -4.63 0.09 6.52
CA ALA A 40 -4.77 1.27 5.69
C ALA A 40 -5.05 0.92 4.23
N LEU A 41 -4.38 -0.10 3.68
CA LEU A 41 -4.64 -0.63 2.34
C LEU A 41 -6.04 -1.24 2.23
N GLU A 42 -6.56 -1.89 3.26
CA GLU A 42 -7.93 -2.39 3.30
C GLU A 42 -8.96 -1.25 3.38
N SER A 43 -8.58 -0.10 3.94
CA SER A 43 -9.44 1.08 4.04
C SER A 43 -9.50 1.93 2.77
N ILE A 44 -8.61 1.72 1.78
CA ILE A 44 -8.67 2.48 0.52
C ILE A 44 -9.81 1.99 -0.40
N PRO A 45 -10.35 2.85 -1.28
CA PRO A 45 -11.32 2.44 -2.28
C PRO A 45 -10.75 1.38 -3.22
N ASP A 46 -11.60 0.43 -3.60
CA ASP A 46 -11.25 -0.58 -4.60
C ASP A 46 -11.18 0.08 -5.99
N LYS A 47 -9.95 0.37 -6.42
CA LYS A 47 -9.61 0.95 -7.71
C LYS A 47 -8.23 0.49 -8.15
N GLU A 48 -7.91 0.70 -9.42
CA GLU A 48 -6.54 0.57 -9.90
C GLU A 48 -5.70 1.75 -9.45
N TYR A 49 -4.51 1.44 -8.97
CA TYR A 49 -3.49 2.41 -8.63
C TYR A 49 -2.37 2.29 -9.64
N ASP A 50 -1.82 3.43 -10.04
CA ASP A 50 -0.76 3.47 -11.06
C ASP A 50 0.64 3.52 -10.44
N SER A 51 0.74 3.67 -9.11
CA SER A 51 2.03 3.77 -8.42
C SER A 51 1.93 3.53 -6.92
N PRO A 52 3.05 3.19 -6.24
CA PRO A 52 3.12 3.12 -4.78
C PRO A 52 2.75 4.44 -4.13
N ALA A 53 3.15 5.54 -4.77
CA ALA A 53 2.90 6.89 -4.28
C ALA A 53 1.39 7.20 -4.27
N ALA A 54 0.64 6.74 -5.27
CA ALA A 54 -0.82 6.89 -5.30
C ALA A 54 -1.47 6.15 -4.13
N VAL A 55 -1.02 4.92 -3.84
CA VAL A 55 -1.49 4.12 -2.70
C VAL A 55 -1.15 4.81 -1.37
N SER A 56 0.11 5.16 -1.14
CA SER A 56 0.55 5.86 0.08
C SER A 56 -0.18 7.18 0.30
N LYS A 57 -0.44 7.92 -0.79
CA LYS A 57 -1.20 9.17 -0.74
C LYS A 57 -2.66 8.94 -0.35
N GLU A 58 -3.29 7.89 -0.84
CA GLU A 58 -4.68 7.57 -0.48
C GLU A 58 -4.80 7.03 0.95
N VAL A 59 -3.87 6.16 1.35
CA VAL A 59 -3.73 5.68 2.73
C VAL A 59 -3.57 6.87 3.71
N GLY A 60 -2.68 7.82 3.40
CA GLY A 60 -2.44 8.99 4.26
C GLY A 60 -3.56 10.04 4.28
N LYS A 61 -4.55 9.96 3.38
CA LYS A 61 -5.73 10.83 3.39
C LYS A 61 -6.86 10.31 4.30
N GLY A 62 -6.80 9.04 4.72
CA GLY A 62 -7.85 8.38 5.52
C GLY A 62 -7.73 8.60 7.04
N THR A 63 -6.76 9.39 7.50
CA THR A 63 -6.55 9.76 8.91
C THR A 63 -6.80 11.23 9.17
#